data_AF-A0A521V305-F1
#
_entry.id   AF-A0A521V305-F1
#
_cell.length_a   1.000
_cell.length_b   1.000
_cell.length_c   1.000
_cell.angle_alpha   90.00
_cell.angle_beta   90.00
_cell.angle_gamma   90.00
#
_symmetry.space_group_name_H-M   'P 1'
#
loop_
_entity.id
_entity.type
_entity.pdbx_description
1 polymer ?
#
loop_
_entity_poly.entity_id
_entity_poly.type
_entity_poly.pdbx_seq_one_letter_code
_entity_poly.pdbx_strand_id
1 'polypeptide(L)'
;MEENEHFIEGIYNWCDRWCERCKYTDRCYSFQMDVEDGFDPLNRDLSGEEVWAHVGKRFAQALEMLRKHAAEQGIDLDNLPDVEEEPPSERAARLEALCEEIHEEYIERSHSFFEENKTYFEDKGHETISWVQMGLSGEEEVLAKWEEVNDQAEVIQWYTYFVGVKIRRAINGLDDMHEDHWGSPEQSDANRTARVVMLAIERSMAGWQVMLHAFPEKEDGIIQPLALLARFRRMVVTTFPRWAEAGPDVVW
;
A
#
# COMPACT_ATOMS: atom_id res chain seq x y z
N MET A 1 -3.44 -24.23 16.93
CA MET A 1 -3.00 -22.88 17.35
C MET A 1 -4.14 -22.33 18.16
N GLU A 2 -3.93 -21.98 19.43
CA GLU A 2 -4.96 -21.25 20.18
C GLU A 2 -5.26 -19.98 19.39
N GLU A 3 -6.55 -19.76 19.06
CA GLU A 3 -7.02 -18.49 18.53
C GLU A 3 -6.70 -17.43 19.58
N ASN A 4 -5.58 -16.74 19.40
CA ASN A 4 -5.24 -15.62 20.24
C ASN A 4 -6.14 -14.46 19.77
N GLU A 5 -7.32 -14.33 20.38
CA GLU A 5 -8.38 -13.33 20.09
C GLU A 5 -7.85 -11.88 20.01
N HIS A 6 -6.64 -11.63 20.53
CA HIS A 6 -5.95 -10.36 20.43
C HIS A 6 -5.59 -9.96 18.98
N PHE A 7 -5.08 -10.91 18.18
CA PHE A 7 -4.61 -10.63 16.82
C PHE A 7 -5.75 -10.61 15.80
N ILE A 8 -5.67 -9.71 14.83
CA ILE A 8 -6.60 -9.67 13.70
C ILE A 8 -6.12 -10.70 12.67
N GLU A 9 -6.89 -11.78 12.50
CA GLU A 9 -6.60 -12.81 11.52
C GLU A 9 -6.49 -12.23 10.10
N GLY A 10 -5.43 -12.60 9.38
CA GLY A 10 -5.22 -12.18 8.00
C GLY A 10 -5.01 -10.68 7.79
N ILE A 11 -4.72 -9.89 8.85
CA ILE A 11 -4.51 -8.43 8.75
C ILE A 11 -3.46 -8.05 7.69
N TYR A 12 -2.43 -8.89 7.51
CA TYR A 12 -1.38 -8.71 6.51
C TYR A 12 -1.88 -8.77 5.06
N ASN A 13 -3.03 -9.40 4.79
CA ASN A 13 -3.66 -9.38 3.47
C ASN A 13 -4.24 -8.00 3.15
N TRP A 14 -4.68 -7.26 4.17
CA TRP A 14 -5.31 -5.93 4.05
C TRP A 14 -4.38 -4.77 4.41
N CYS A 15 -3.09 -5.05 4.53
CA CYS A 15 -2.07 -4.10 4.95
C CYS A 15 -1.58 -3.24 3.77
N ASP A 16 -1.39 -1.94 4.02
CA ASP A 16 -0.73 -1.01 3.12
C ASP A 16 0.79 -0.89 3.32
N ARG A 17 1.31 -1.69 4.26
CA ARG A 17 2.71 -1.81 4.68
C ARG A 17 3.28 -0.53 5.29
N TRP A 18 2.44 0.43 5.68
CA TRP A 18 2.88 1.67 6.31
C TRP A 18 2.82 1.58 7.84
N CYS A 19 3.72 0.80 8.42
CA CYS A 19 3.70 0.46 9.84
C CYS A 19 3.76 1.69 10.76
N GLU A 20 4.46 2.77 10.36
CA GLU A 20 4.55 4.04 11.11
C GLU A 20 3.20 4.71 11.35
N ARG A 21 2.28 4.51 10.41
CA ARG A 21 0.94 5.12 10.43
C ARG A 21 -0.15 4.10 10.74
N CYS A 22 0.23 2.85 11.02
CA CYS A 22 -0.70 1.76 11.24
C CYS A 22 -1.23 1.78 12.68
N LYS A 23 -2.54 1.95 12.84
CA LYS A 23 -3.21 1.93 14.15
C LYS A 23 -3.45 0.53 14.73
N TYR A 24 -2.92 -0.51 14.08
CA TYR A 24 -3.14 -1.91 14.42
C TYR A 24 -1.84 -2.66 14.72
N THR A 25 -0.73 -1.95 14.94
CA THR A 25 0.56 -2.58 15.22
C THR A 25 0.48 -3.49 16.45
N ASP A 26 -0.31 -3.12 17.46
CA ASP A 26 -0.62 -3.93 18.65
C ASP A 26 -1.35 -5.24 18.30
N ARG A 27 -2.23 -5.22 17.31
CA ARG A 27 -3.03 -6.39 16.87
C ARG A 27 -2.51 -7.06 15.61
N CYS A 28 -1.31 -6.70 15.15
CA CYS A 28 -0.67 -7.26 13.97
C CYS A 28 0.36 -8.32 14.36
N TYR A 29 0.04 -9.59 14.12
CA TYR A 29 0.94 -10.69 14.45
C TYR A 29 2.31 -10.56 13.77
N SER A 30 2.36 -10.14 12.50
CA SER A 30 3.63 -9.92 11.78
C SER A 30 4.49 -8.84 12.44
N PHE A 31 3.87 -7.73 12.86
CA PHE A 31 4.59 -6.63 13.53
C PHE A 31 5.09 -7.07 14.91
N GLN A 32 4.23 -7.70 15.71
CA GLN A 32 4.61 -8.15 17.06
C GLN A 32 5.69 -9.23 17.01
N MET A 33 5.63 -10.14 16.03
CA MET A 33 6.67 -11.14 15.85
C MET A 33 8.04 -10.51 15.54
N ASP A 34 8.09 -9.43 14.76
CA ASP A 34 9.33 -8.68 14.52
C ASP A 34 9.87 -8.09 15.82
N VAL A 35 9.02 -7.42 16.58
CA VAL A 35 9.38 -6.83 17.88
C VAL A 35 9.88 -7.90 18.86
N GLU A 36 9.18 -9.03 18.97
CA GLU A 36 9.56 -10.17 19.82
C GLU A 36 10.91 -10.77 19.42
N ASP A 37 11.20 -10.77 18.11
CA ASP A 37 12.48 -11.23 17.56
C ASP A 37 13.62 -10.20 17.70
N GLY A 38 13.36 -9.06 18.35
CA GLY A 38 14.31 -7.98 18.58
C GLY A 38 14.56 -7.09 17.37
N PHE A 39 13.68 -7.15 16.36
CA PHE A 39 13.71 -6.29 15.19
C PHE A 39 12.64 -5.22 15.32
N ASP A 40 13.05 -3.94 15.33
CA ASP A 40 12.10 -2.83 15.35
C ASP A 40 11.65 -2.49 13.92
N PRO A 41 10.38 -2.76 13.53
CA PRO A 41 9.90 -2.47 12.18
C PRO A 41 9.81 -0.98 11.87
N LEU A 42 9.91 -0.12 12.88
CA LEU A 42 9.87 1.34 12.75
C LEU A 42 11.26 1.96 12.65
N ASN A 43 12.32 1.17 12.84
CA ASN A 43 13.69 1.67 12.72
C ASN A 43 14.05 1.90 11.24
N ARG A 44 14.36 3.16 10.91
CA ARG A 44 14.77 3.58 9.56
C ARG A 44 16.29 3.70 9.37
N ASP A 45 17.07 3.52 10.43
CA ASP A 45 18.53 3.64 10.44
C ASP A 45 19.24 2.27 10.36
N LEU A 46 18.56 1.25 9.82
CA LEU A 46 19.13 -0.09 9.67
C LEU A 46 20.16 -0.14 8.55
N SER A 47 21.28 -0.80 8.81
CA SER A 47 22.25 -1.14 7.77
C SER A 47 21.70 -2.22 6.83
N GLY A 48 22.21 -2.26 5.59
CA GLY A 48 21.84 -3.30 4.64
C GLY A 48 22.10 -4.72 5.17
N GLU A 49 23.17 -4.90 5.97
CA GLU A 49 23.48 -6.19 6.59
C GLU A 49 22.40 -6.61 7.60
N GLU A 50 21.96 -5.70 8.47
CA GLU A 50 20.89 -5.96 9.43
C GLU A 50 19.58 -6.31 8.73
N VAL A 51 19.23 -5.58 7.67
CA VAL A 51 18.04 -5.86 6.85
C VAL A 51 18.11 -7.26 6.26
N TRP A 52 19.21 -7.61 5.57
CA TRP A 52 19.33 -8.91 4.92
C TRP A 52 19.43 -10.07 5.90
N ALA A 53 20.05 -9.86 7.06
CA ALA A 53 20.08 -10.85 8.14
C ALA A 53 18.66 -11.13 8.67
N HIS A 54 17.86 -10.09 8.90
CA HIS A 54 16.47 -10.24 9.33
C HIS A 54 15.61 -10.94 8.27
N VAL A 55 15.72 -10.54 7.00
CA VAL A 55 15.04 -11.20 5.87
C VAL A 55 15.41 -12.69 5.84
N GLY A 56 16.70 -13.02 5.88
CA GLY A 56 17.16 -14.41 5.88
C GLY A 56 16.60 -15.23 7.04
N LYS A 57 16.54 -14.66 8.26
CA LYS A 57 15.93 -15.29 9.44
C LYS A 57 14.45 -15.58 9.21
N ARG A 58 13.68 -14.62 8.69
CA ARG A 58 12.24 -14.77 8.42
C ARG A 58 11.95 -15.86 7.39
N PHE A 59 12.72 -15.90 6.30
CA PHE A 59 12.59 -16.95 5.29
C PHE A 59 12.94 -18.33 5.84
N ALA A 60 13.98 -18.44 6.68
CA ALA A 60 14.35 -19.70 7.32
C ALA A 60 13.23 -20.23 8.24
N GLN A 61 12.66 -19.35 9.08
CA GLN A 61 11.53 -19.69 9.96
C GLN A 61 10.30 -20.13 9.14
N ALA A 62 9.93 -19.39 8.09
CA ALA A 62 8.81 -19.75 7.23
C ALA A 62 9.03 -21.11 6.54
N LEU A 63 10.24 -21.37 6.03
CA LEU A 63 10.60 -22.65 5.40
C LEU A 63 10.54 -23.81 6.40
N GLU A 64 10.98 -23.60 7.65
CA GLU A 64 10.86 -24.60 8.70
C GLU A 64 9.39 -24.94 9.00
N MET A 65 8.54 -23.92 9.15
CA MET A 65 7.10 -24.11 9.36
C MET A 65 6.45 -24.87 8.20
N LEU A 66 6.78 -24.50 6.95
CA LEU A 66 6.29 -25.18 5.75
C LEU A 66 6.72 -26.64 5.70
N ARG A 67 8.00 -26.94 5.93
CA ARG A 67 8.52 -28.32 5.94
C ARG A 67 7.86 -29.17 7.01
N LYS A 68 7.66 -28.62 8.21
CA LYS A 68 6.98 -29.32 9.29
C LYS A 68 5.54 -29.67 8.89
N HIS A 69 4.79 -28.71 8.37
CA HIS A 69 3.40 -28.93 7.97
C HIS A 69 3.29 -29.90 6.78
N ALA A 70 4.16 -29.77 5.78
CA ALA A 70 4.22 -30.69 4.66
C ALA A 70 4.47 -32.14 5.13
N ALA A 71 5.43 -32.35 6.03
CA ALA A 71 5.70 -33.66 6.61
C ALA A 71 4.51 -34.23 7.39
N GLU A 72 3.78 -33.39 8.15
CA GLU A 72 2.55 -33.78 8.85
C GLU A 72 1.44 -34.23 7.89
N GLN A 73 1.36 -33.63 6.70
CA GLN A 73 0.42 -33.98 5.63
C GLN A 73 0.94 -35.11 4.71
N GLY A 74 2.16 -35.62 4.94
CA GLY A 74 2.79 -36.62 4.08
C GLY A 74 3.19 -36.10 2.69
N ILE A 75 3.39 -34.80 2.55
CA ILE A 75 3.82 -34.12 1.31
C ILE A 75 5.34 -34.02 1.29
N ASP A 76 5.97 -34.49 0.22
CA ASP A 76 7.41 -34.35 -0.03
C ASP A 76 7.69 -33.09 -0.87
N LEU A 77 8.23 -32.04 -0.24
CA LEU A 77 8.52 -30.78 -0.90
C LEU A 77 9.69 -30.87 -1.90
N ASP A 78 10.57 -31.87 -1.76
CA ASP A 78 11.71 -32.05 -2.66
C ASP A 78 11.32 -32.89 -3.89
N ASN A 79 10.08 -33.40 -3.94
CA ASN A 79 9.57 -34.25 -5.01
C ASN A 79 8.08 -33.96 -5.31
N LEU A 80 7.79 -32.70 -5.63
CA LEU A 80 6.46 -32.28 -6.06
C LEU A 80 6.25 -32.58 -7.55
N PRO A 81 5.03 -32.95 -7.96
CA PRO A 81 4.70 -33.04 -9.38
C PRO A 81 4.78 -31.65 -10.02
N ASP A 82 5.18 -31.60 -11.30
CA ASP A 82 5.05 -30.37 -12.08
C ASP A 82 3.56 -29.99 -12.16
N VAL A 83 3.24 -28.78 -11.73
CA VAL A 83 1.91 -28.19 -11.90
C VAL A 83 1.98 -27.28 -13.12
N GLU A 84 1.18 -27.59 -14.14
CA GLU A 84 0.98 -26.66 -15.26
C GLU A 84 0.20 -25.45 -14.72
N GLU A 85 0.86 -24.29 -14.67
CA GLU A 85 0.17 -23.03 -14.36
C GLU A 85 -0.78 -22.70 -15.50
N GLU A 86 -2.07 -22.56 -15.18
CA GLU A 86 -3.03 -22.07 -16.15
C GLU A 86 -2.69 -20.61 -16.49
N PRO A 87 -2.59 -20.24 -17.78
CA PRO A 87 -2.35 -18.86 -18.13
C PRO A 87 -3.53 -17.99 -17.66
N PRO A 88 -3.28 -16.72 -17.29
CA PRO A 88 -4.35 -15.83 -16.87
C PRO A 88 -5.40 -15.71 -17.98
N SER A 89 -6.67 -15.53 -17.59
CA SER A 89 -7.74 -15.35 -18.55
C SER A 89 -7.46 -14.14 -19.45
N GLU A 90 -7.98 -14.17 -20.68
CA GLU A 90 -7.83 -13.04 -21.62
C GLU A 90 -8.37 -11.72 -21.00
N ARG A 91 -9.36 -11.82 -20.10
CA ARG A 91 -9.85 -10.69 -19.32
C ARG A 91 -8.82 -10.18 -18.32
N ALA A 92 -8.24 -11.06 -17.51
CA ALA A 92 -7.22 -10.70 -16.52
C ALA A 92 -5.99 -10.08 -17.21
N ALA A 93 -5.49 -10.71 -18.28
CA ALA A 93 -4.35 -10.20 -19.05
C ALA A 93 -4.59 -8.80 -19.63
N ARG A 94 -5.79 -8.53 -20.18
CA ARG A 94 -6.14 -7.18 -20.69
C ARG A 94 -6.22 -6.13 -19.58
N LEU A 95 -6.75 -6.51 -18.42
CA LEU A 95 -6.86 -5.61 -17.27
C LEU A 95 -5.47 -5.31 -16.68
N GLU A 96 -4.60 -6.30 -16.62
CA GLU A 96 -3.22 -6.13 -16.17
C GLU A 96 -2.46 -5.17 -17.09
N ALA A 97 -2.54 -5.36 -18.41
CA ALA A 97 -1.91 -4.44 -19.37
C ALA A 97 -2.44 -3.00 -19.26
N LEU A 98 -3.76 -2.83 -19.13
CA LEU A 98 -4.36 -1.50 -18.92
C LEU A 98 -3.92 -0.89 -17.58
N CYS A 99 -3.84 -1.70 -16.54
CA CYS A 99 -3.36 -1.26 -15.24
C CYS A 99 -1.92 -0.77 -15.31
N GLU A 100 -1.04 -1.54 -15.96
CA GLU A 100 0.37 -1.22 -16.13
C GLU A 100 0.53 0.11 -16.88
N GLU A 101 -0.17 0.30 -18.00
CA GLU A 101 -0.18 1.58 -18.75
C GLU A 101 -0.52 2.77 -17.85
N ILE A 102 -1.62 2.70 -17.10
CA ILE A 102 -2.06 3.82 -16.25
C ILE A 102 -1.08 3.99 -15.07
N HIS A 103 -0.49 2.91 -14.55
CA HIS A 103 0.40 2.96 -13.38
C HIS A 103 1.73 3.57 -13.73
N GLU A 104 2.34 3.16 -14.84
CA GLU A 104 3.59 3.70 -15.34
C GLU A 104 3.46 5.20 -15.57
N GLU A 105 2.38 5.64 -16.23
CA GLU A 105 2.14 7.07 -16.42
C GLU A 105 1.95 7.78 -15.07
N TYR A 106 1.21 7.18 -14.12
CA TYR A 106 1.01 7.79 -12.80
C TYR A 106 2.31 7.92 -11.99
N ILE A 107 3.18 6.91 -12.04
CA ILE A 107 4.51 6.96 -11.44
C ILE A 107 5.32 8.09 -12.09
N GLU A 108 5.37 8.13 -13.43
CA GLU A 108 6.14 9.13 -14.15
C GLU A 108 5.67 10.55 -13.81
N ARG A 109 4.36 10.81 -13.88
CA ARG A 109 3.81 12.14 -13.57
C ARG A 109 4.06 12.54 -12.12
N SER A 110 3.82 11.64 -11.18
CA SER A 110 3.99 11.92 -9.75
C SER A 110 5.46 12.17 -9.41
N HIS A 111 6.36 11.32 -9.91
CA HIS A 111 7.78 11.44 -9.68
C HIS A 111 8.34 12.73 -10.30
N SER A 112 8.05 12.99 -11.58
CA SER A 112 8.50 14.22 -12.25
C SER A 112 7.98 15.47 -11.55
N PHE A 113 6.73 15.46 -11.05
CA PHE A 113 6.21 16.58 -10.26
C PHE A 113 7.08 16.88 -9.03
N PHE A 114 7.41 15.88 -8.21
CA PHE A 114 8.21 16.13 -7.01
C PHE A 114 9.65 16.51 -7.34
N GLU A 115 10.27 15.87 -8.34
CA GLU A 115 11.64 16.19 -8.74
C GLU A 115 11.76 17.60 -9.33
N GLU A 116 10.88 17.98 -10.26
CA GLU A 116 10.90 19.30 -10.90
C GLU A 116 10.59 20.44 -9.92
N ASN A 117 9.84 20.15 -8.85
CA ASN A 117 9.43 21.13 -7.84
C ASN A 117 10.23 21.05 -6.53
N LYS A 118 11.27 20.22 -6.46
CA LYS A 118 12.07 20.02 -5.25
C LYS A 118 12.57 21.32 -4.63
N THR A 119 13.27 22.14 -5.42
CA THR A 119 13.81 23.44 -4.94
C THR A 119 12.70 24.40 -4.54
N TYR A 120 11.56 24.39 -5.25
CA TYR A 120 10.41 25.21 -4.89
C TYR A 120 9.86 24.82 -3.50
N PHE A 121 9.77 23.53 -3.20
CA PHE A 121 9.32 23.07 -1.88
C PHE A 121 10.35 23.36 -0.78
N GLU A 122 11.65 23.21 -1.06
CA GLU A 122 12.73 23.59 -0.13
C GLU A 122 12.65 25.09 0.21
N ASP A 123 12.48 25.96 -0.79
CA ASP A 123 12.34 27.40 -0.60
C ASP A 123 11.08 27.75 0.21
N LYS A 124 9.94 27.10 -0.05
CA LYS A 124 8.71 27.29 0.74
C LYS A 124 8.86 26.86 2.20
N GLY A 125 9.62 25.78 2.45
CA GLY A 125 9.98 25.36 3.80
C GLY A 125 10.83 26.41 4.51
N HIS A 126 11.85 26.95 3.84
CA HIS A 126 12.69 28.02 4.40
C HIS A 126 11.89 29.31 4.66
N GLU A 127 11.01 29.70 3.75
CA GLU A 127 10.10 30.84 3.93
C GLU A 127 9.23 30.66 5.19
N THR A 128 8.67 29.46 5.38
CA THR A 128 7.84 29.12 6.55
C THR A 128 8.65 29.24 7.85
N ILE A 129 9.85 28.66 7.91
CA ILE A 129 10.73 28.74 9.08
C ILE A 129 11.11 30.19 9.38
N SER A 130 11.48 30.96 8.36
CA SER A 130 11.83 32.37 8.48
C SER A 130 10.68 33.20 9.04
N TRP A 131 9.45 32.96 8.56
CA TRP A 131 8.24 33.64 9.01
C TRP A 131 8.00 33.46 10.52
N VAL A 132 8.17 32.23 11.00
CA VAL A 132 8.04 31.87 12.41
C VAL A 132 9.17 32.49 13.25
N GLN A 133 10.41 32.46 12.77
CA GLN A 133 11.54 33.06 13.48
C GLN A 133 11.43 34.58 13.64
N MET A 134 10.72 35.24 12.72
CA MET A 134 10.50 36.69 12.74
C MET A 134 9.37 37.15 13.67
N GLY A 135 8.64 36.25 14.34
CA GLY A 135 7.60 36.67 15.29
C GLY A 135 6.32 37.18 14.62
N LEU A 136 6.04 36.79 13.37
CA LEU A 136 4.93 37.34 12.58
C LEU A 136 3.59 36.73 13.00
N SER A 137 2.50 37.49 12.91
CA SER A 137 1.17 36.96 13.28
C SER A 137 0.78 35.73 12.46
N GLY A 138 0.17 34.73 13.10
CA GLY A 138 -0.35 33.53 12.45
C GLY A 138 0.63 32.35 12.33
N GLU A 139 1.72 32.34 13.11
CA GLU A 139 2.77 31.30 13.04
C GLU A 139 2.24 29.88 13.16
N GLU A 140 1.34 29.64 14.12
CA GLU A 140 0.75 28.32 14.36
C GLU A 140 -0.04 27.82 13.13
N GLU A 141 -0.79 28.71 12.47
CA GLU A 141 -1.56 28.39 11.27
C GLU A 141 -0.64 28.10 10.08
N VAL A 142 0.43 28.90 9.92
CA VAL A 142 1.42 28.72 8.85
C VAL A 142 2.17 27.40 9.01
N LEU A 143 2.60 27.07 10.24
CA LEU A 143 3.26 25.80 10.54
C LEU A 143 2.34 24.62 10.32
N ALA A 144 1.12 24.64 10.85
CA ALA A 144 0.15 23.56 10.68
C ALA A 144 -0.15 23.29 9.20
N LYS A 145 -0.30 24.35 8.40
CA LYS A 145 -0.51 24.22 6.95
C LYS A 145 0.71 23.60 6.25
N TRP A 146 1.92 23.98 6.63
CA TRP A 146 3.14 23.40 6.06
C TRP A 146 3.33 21.93 6.45
N GLU A 147 3.03 21.58 7.71
CA GLU A 147 3.01 20.19 8.18
C GLU A 147 1.99 19.35 7.41
N GLU A 148 0.76 19.86 7.20
CA GLU A 148 -0.26 19.19 6.40
C GLU A 148 0.23 18.94 4.96
N VAL A 149 0.85 19.93 4.32
CA VAL A 149 1.40 19.77 2.96
C VAL A 149 2.48 18.70 2.90
N ASN A 150 3.42 18.69 3.85
CA ASN A 150 4.47 17.65 3.89
C ASN A 150 3.88 16.27 4.15
N ASP A 151 2.93 16.17 5.06
CA ASP A 151 2.21 14.93 5.35
C ASP A 151 1.53 14.37 4.10
N GLN A 152 0.85 15.22 3.33
CA GLN A 152 0.21 14.81 2.09
C GLN A 152 1.22 14.46 0.98
N ALA A 153 2.37 15.14 0.93
CA ALA A 153 3.45 14.78 0.00
C ALA A 153 4.00 13.36 0.29
N GLU A 154 4.14 12.97 1.56
CA GLU A 154 4.50 11.59 1.94
C GLU A 154 3.40 10.59 1.53
N VAL A 155 2.12 10.93 1.78
CA VAL A 155 0.98 10.07 1.42
C VAL A 155 0.95 9.78 -0.07
N ILE A 156 1.13 10.81 -0.89
CA ILE A 156 1.17 10.67 -2.35
C ILE A 156 2.33 9.77 -2.77
N GLN A 157 3.55 10.04 -2.29
CA GLN A 157 4.74 9.27 -2.67
C GLN A 157 4.64 7.80 -2.24
N TRP A 158 4.11 7.54 -1.03
CA TRP A 158 3.86 6.19 -0.56
C TRP A 158 2.90 5.43 -1.47
N TYR A 159 1.74 6.03 -1.77
CA TYR A 159 0.73 5.35 -2.58
C TYR A 159 1.02 5.33 -4.08
N THR A 160 2.00 6.10 -4.56
CA THR A 160 2.43 6.12 -5.96
C THR A 160 2.84 4.74 -6.46
N TYR A 161 3.67 4.03 -5.69
CA TYR A 161 4.11 2.68 -6.05
C TYR A 161 3.13 1.59 -5.59
N PHE A 162 2.45 1.82 -4.46
CA PHE A 162 1.56 0.86 -3.83
C PHE A 162 0.35 0.46 -4.70
N VAL A 163 -0.30 1.45 -5.32
CA VAL A 163 -1.58 1.24 -6.03
C VAL A 163 -1.45 0.17 -7.12
N GLY A 164 -0.44 0.27 -7.98
CA GLY A 164 -0.27 -0.66 -9.10
C GLY A 164 0.14 -2.07 -8.70
N VAL A 165 0.94 -2.23 -7.63
CA VAL A 165 1.27 -3.56 -7.10
C VAL A 165 0.02 -4.26 -6.57
N LYS A 166 -0.80 -3.55 -5.81
CA LYS A 166 -1.97 -4.13 -5.17
C LYS A 166 -3.12 -4.39 -6.12
N ILE A 167 -3.35 -3.51 -7.09
CA ILE A 167 -4.41 -3.74 -8.08
C ILE A 167 -4.06 -4.92 -9.01
N ARG A 168 -2.78 -5.13 -9.34
CA ARG A 168 -2.32 -6.32 -10.08
C ARG A 168 -2.62 -7.59 -9.30
N ARG A 169 -2.33 -7.62 -7.99
CA ARG A 169 -2.75 -8.73 -7.11
C ARG A 169 -4.27 -8.96 -7.18
N ALA A 170 -5.07 -7.90 -7.09
CA ALA A 170 -6.53 -8.04 -7.18
C ALA A 170 -6.98 -8.60 -8.53
N ILE A 171 -6.33 -8.18 -9.63
CA ILE A 171 -6.60 -8.67 -10.99
C ILE A 171 -6.23 -10.15 -11.12
N ASN A 172 -5.08 -10.56 -10.59
CA ASN A 172 -4.64 -11.96 -10.65
C ASN A 172 -5.57 -12.89 -9.86
N GLY A 173 -6.15 -12.40 -8.77
CA GLY A 173 -7.19 -13.15 -8.04
C GLY A 173 -8.58 -13.16 -8.71
N LEU A 174 -8.76 -12.57 -9.91
CA LEU A 174 -10.07 -12.56 -10.58
C LEU A 174 -10.51 -13.95 -11.02
N ASP A 175 -9.57 -14.75 -11.51
CA ASP A 175 -9.85 -16.08 -12.05
C ASP A 175 -10.13 -17.09 -10.91
N ASP A 176 -9.54 -16.86 -9.74
CA ASP A 176 -9.70 -17.69 -8.53
C ASP A 176 -10.91 -17.30 -7.66
N MET A 177 -11.66 -16.23 -8.01
CA MET A 177 -12.77 -15.70 -7.18
C MET A 177 -13.93 -16.69 -6.94
N HIS A 178 -13.96 -17.82 -7.66
CA HIS A 178 -14.96 -18.87 -7.51
C HIS A 178 -14.48 -20.06 -6.68
N GLU A 179 -13.18 -20.12 -6.37
CA GLU A 179 -12.55 -21.19 -5.58
C GLU A 179 -12.12 -20.74 -4.17
N ASP A 180 -12.40 -19.47 -3.83
CA ASP A 180 -12.03 -18.88 -2.56
C ASP A 180 -12.50 -19.72 -1.35
N HIS A 181 -11.53 -20.13 -0.53
CA HIS A 181 -11.75 -20.74 0.79
C HIS A 181 -12.43 -19.79 1.79
N TRP A 182 -12.61 -18.52 1.41
CA TRP A 182 -13.29 -17.49 2.20
C TRP A 182 -14.80 -17.59 1.99
N GLY A 183 -15.54 -17.87 3.06
CA GLY A 183 -16.92 -18.40 3.04
C GLY A 183 -18.02 -17.66 2.26
N SER A 184 -17.73 -16.55 1.56
CA SER A 184 -18.68 -15.94 0.61
C SER A 184 -18.01 -15.08 -0.49
N PRO A 185 -18.62 -14.87 -1.68
CA PRO A 185 -18.04 -14.08 -2.78
C PRO A 185 -17.80 -12.59 -2.47
N GLU A 186 -18.49 -12.04 -1.46
CA GLU A 186 -18.22 -10.73 -0.84
C GLU A 186 -16.82 -10.67 -0.23
N GLN A 187 -16.31 -11.82 0.21
CA GLN A 187 -15.09 -11.96 0.98
C GLN A 187 -13.90 -12.42 0.15
N SER A 188 -14.02 -12.48 -1.17
CA SER A 188 -12.93 -12.89 -2.05
C SER A 188 -11.66 -12.06 -1.85
N ASP A 189 -10.48 -12.67 -1.99
CA ASP A 189 -9.20 -11.96 -1.82
C ASP A 189 -9.11 -10.77 -2.77
N ALA A 190 -9.60 -10.94 -4.00
CA ALA A 190 -9.62 -9.90 -5.02
C ALA A 190 -10.50 -8.69 -4.65
N ASN A 191 -11.76 -8.88 -4.20
CA ASN A 191 -12.61 -7.74 -3.83
C ASN A 191 -12.07 -7.02 -2.59
N ARG A 192 -11.55 -7.75 -1.61
CA ARG A 192 -10.96 -7.14 -0.41
C ARG A 192 -9.64 -6.43 -0.74
N THR A 193 -8.83 -6.95 -1.65
CA THR A 193 -7.61 -6.26 -2.14
C THR A 193 -8.00 -5.00 -2.90
N ALA A 194 -9.04 -5.06 -3.73
CA ALA A 194 -9.59 -3.91 -4.43
C ALA A 194 -10.06 -2.80 -3.46
N ARG A 195 -10.60 -3.15 -2.28
CA ARG A 195 -10.92 -2.16 -1.24
C ARG A 195 -9.69 -1.42 -0.71
N VAL A 196 -8.60 -2.15 -0.45
CA VAL A 196 -7.33 -1.52 -0.01
C VAL A 196 -6.79 -0.59 -1.09
N VAL A 197 -6.86 -1.01 -2.36
CA VAL A 197 -6.50 -0.17 -3.51
C VAL A 197 -7.37 1.09 -3.57
N MET A 198 -8.68 0.98 -3.38
CA MET A 198 -9.59 2.13 -3.37
C MET A 198 -9.23 3.13 -2.27
N LEU A 199 -8.93 2.66 -1.05
CA LEU A 199 -8.50 3.53 0.05
C LEU A 199 -7.19 4.25 -0.29
N ALA A 200 -6.23 3.56 -0.89
CA ALA A 200 -4.97 4.17 -1.34
C ALA A 200 -5.19 5.23 -2.42
N ILE A 201 -6.06 4.96 -3.41
CA ILE A 201 -6.43 5.92 -4.45
C ILE A 201 -7.09 7.15 -3.82
N GLU A 202 -8.06 6.96 -2.93
CA GLU A 202 -8.79 8.07 -2.30
C GLU A 202 -7.87 8.93 -1.42
N ARG A 203 -6.95 8.31 -0.66
CA ARG A 203 -5.93 9.03 0.12
C ARG A 203 -4.98 9.82 -0.79
N SER A 204 -4.49 9.21 -1.87
CA SER A 204 -3.62 9.91 -2.82
C SER A 204 -4.35 11.08 -3.51
N MET A 205 -5.60 10.88 -3.93
CA MET A 205 -6.41 11.95 -4.52
C MET A 205 -6.64 13.11 -3.54
N ALA A 206 -6.92 12.82 -2.27
CA ALA A 206 -7.06 13.84 -1.23
C ALA A 206 -5.73 14.60 -1.02
N GLY A 207 -4.60 13.91 -0.98
CA GLY A 207 -3.28 14.54 -0.90
C GLY A 207 -3.02 15.47 -2.07
N TRP A 208 -3.27 15.03 -3.31
CA TRP A 208 -3.14 15.88 -4.49
C TRP A 208 -4.07 17.10 -4.46
N GLN A 209 -5.28 16.99 -3.89
CA GLN A 209 -6.18 18.14 -3.72
C GLN A 209 -5.64 19.16 -2.71
N VAL A 210 -5.03 18.70 -1.62
CA VAL A 210 -4.33 19.57 -0.67
C VAL A 210 -3.15 20.27 -1.34
N MET A 211 -2.35 19.54 -2.11
CA MET A 211 -1.25 20.12 -2.89
C MET A 211 -1.75 21.17 -3.89
N LEU A 212 -2.87 20.92 -4.57
CA LEU A 212 -3.47 21.86 -5.52
C LEU A 212 -3.95 23.13 -4.84
N HIS A 213 -4.57 23.02 -3.67
CA HIS A 213 -5.03 24.16 -2.88
C HIS A 213 -3.86 24.97 -2.31
N ALA A 214 -2.77 24.30 -1.91
CA ALA A 214 -1.57 24.94 -1.40
C ALA A 214 -0.77 25.65 -2.51
N PHE A 215 -0.72 25.05 -3.71
CA PHE A 215 0.13 25.48 -4.82
C PHE A 215 -0.67 25.57 -6.13
N PRO A 216 -1.63 26.50 -6.24
CA PRO A 216 -2.43 26.65 -7.46
C PRO A 216 -1.59 26.99 -8.70
N GLU A 217 -0.41 27.60 -8.53
CA GLU A 217 0.53 27.84 -9.63
C GLU A 217 1.17 26.56 -10.21
N LYS A 218 0.99 25.42 -9.54
CA LYS A 218 1.46 24.09 -9.97
C LYS A 218 0.33 23.22 -10.52
N GLU A 219 -0.83 23.81 -10.78
CA GLU A 219 -2.07 23.13 -11.22
C GLU A 219 -1.84 22.12 -12.35
N ASP A 220 -1.16 22.52 -13.43
CA ASP A 220 -0.95 21.65 -14.61
C ASP A 220 -0.22 20.34 -14.26
N GLY A 221 0.73 20.39 -13.33
CA GLY A 221 1.48 19.23 -12.86
C GLY A 221 0.67 18.33 -11.91
N ILE A 222 -0.36 18.86 -11.26
CA ILE A 222 -1.19 18.15 -10.27
C ILE A 222 -2.43 17.51 -10.92
N ILE A 223 -3.02 18.18 -11.91
CA ILE A 223 -4.23 17.68 -12.60
C ILE A 223 -3.96 16.35 -13.30
N GLN A 224 -2.77 16.16 -13.86
CA GLN A 224 -2.41 14.93 -14.59
C GLN A 224 -2.43 13.69 -13.67
N PRO A 225 -1.72 13.65 -12.52
CA PRO A 225 -1.86 12.61 -11.51
C PRO A 225 -3.31 12.37 -11.06
N LEU A 226 -4.08 13.44 -10.80
CA LEU A 226 -5.50 13.33 -10.40
C LEU A 226 -6.36 12.63 -11.45
N ALA A 227 -6.15 12.94 -12.74
CA ALA A 227 -6.88 12.31 -13.83
C ALA A 227 -6.56 10.81 -13.95
N LEU A 228 -5.31 10.42 -13.74
CA LEU A 228 -4.87 9.03 -13.75
C LEU A 228 -5.44 8.24 -12.57
N LEU A 229 -5.43 8.82 -11.36
CA LEU A 229 -6.09 8.24 -10.19
C LEU A 229 -7.60 8.08 -10.40
N ALA A 230 -8.26 9.04 -11.07
CA ALA A 230 -9.67 8.93 -11.44
C ALA A 230 -9.93 7.84 -12.51
N ARG A 231 -8.97 7.56 -13.41
CA ARG A 231 -9.03 6.39 -14.31
C ARG A 231 -8.91 5.10 -13.49
N PHE A 232 -7.94 5.00 -12.59
CA PHE A 232 -7.79 3.85 -11.68
C PHE A 232 -9.05 3.57 -10.87
N ARG A 233 -9.60 4.60 -10.24
CA ARG A 233 -10.83 4.49 -9.44
C ARG A 233 -11.98 3.87 -10.26
N ARG A 234 -12.18 4.34 -11.48
CA ARG A 234 -13.22 3.81 -12.39
C ARG A 234 -12.96 2.35 -12.76
N MET A 235 -11.70 2.01 -13.04
CA MET A 235 -11.30 0.64 -13.34
C MET A 235 -11.61 -0.29 -12.16
N VAL A 236 -11.23 0.09 -10.94
CA VAL A 236 -11.49 -0.73 -9.74
C VAL A 236 -12.98 -0.93 -9.52
N VAL A 237 -13.78 0.14 -9.56
CA VAL A 237 -15.24 0.07 -9.38
C VAL A 237 -15.91 -0.82 -10.43
N THR A 238 -15.44 -0.77 -11.68
CA THR A 238 -16.02 -1.56 -12.79
C THR A 238 -15.60 -3.02 -12.70
N THR A 239 -14.35 -3.29 -12.31
CA THR A 239 -13.79 -4.64 -12.30
C THR A 239 -14.21 -5.44 -11.07
N PHE A 240 -14.32 -4.79 -9.91
CA PHE A 240 -14.56 -5.42 -8.60
C PHE A 240 -15.86 -4.90 -7.98
N PRO A 241 -17.06 -5.27 -8.49
CA PRO A 241 -18.31 -4.62 -8.12
C PRO A 241 -18.67 -4.71 -6.63
N ARG A 242 -18.05 -5.63 -5.88
CA ARG A 242 -18.33 -5.87 -4.46
C ARG A 242 -17.24 -5.34 -3.53
N TRP A 243 -16.28 -4.56 -4.04
CA TRP A 243 -15.18 -4.02 -3.25
C TRP A 243 -15.66 -3.27 -1.99
N ALA A 244 -16.82 -2.60 -2.04
CA ALA A 244 -17.38 -1.85 -0.92
C ALA A 244 -17.93 -2.76 0.19
N GLU A 245 -18.42 -3.94 -0.16
CA GLU A 245 -18.94 -4.96 0.76
C GLU A 245 -17.81 -5.84 1.33
N ALA A 246 -16.66 -5.87 0.65
CA ALA A 246 -15.53 -6.72 0.97
C ALA A 246 -14.72 -6.16 2.14
N GLY A 247 -14.54 -6.94 3.21
CA GLY A 247 -13.72 -6.56 4.36
C GLY A 247 -14.19 -7.28 5.62
N PRO A 248 -13.34 -7.44 6.65
CA PRO A 248 -13.83 -7.92 7.93
C PRO A 248 -14.82 -6.90 8.53
N ASP A 249 -15.72 -7.33 9.42
CA ASP A 249 -16.52 -6.46 10.30
C ASP A 249 -15.65 -5.63 11.28
N VAL A 250 -14.34 -5.59 11.06
CA VAL A 250 -13.41 -4.75 11.79
C VAL A 250 -13.52 -3.35 11.21
N VAL A 251 -14.04 -2.43 12.02
CA VAL A 251 -14.10 -1.00 11.70
C VAL A 251 -12.67 -0.50 11.50
N TRP A 252 -12.31 -0.24 10.24
CA TRP A 252 -10.96 0.13 9.82
C TRP A 252 -10.51 1.49 10.30
#